data_AF-A0A7S3I2T5-F1
#
_entry.id   AF-A0A7S3I2T5-F1
#
_cell.length_a   1.000
_cell.length_b   1.000
_cell.length_c   1.000
_cell.angle_alpha   90.00
_cell.angle_beta   90.00
_cell.angle_gamma   90.00
#
_symmetry.space_group_name_H-M   'P 1'
#
loop_
_entity.id
_entity.type
_entity.pdbx_description
1 polymer ?
#
loop_
_entity_poly.entity_id
_entity_poly.type
_entity_poly.pdbx_seq_one_letter_code
_entity_poly.pdbx_strand_id
1 'polypeptide(L)'
;TYEQFVWMQKLIQRNNPIWANLAYLTGSFGLFLNGVLNLFRYRNNLTYYESGMLGDKATNWWKLSDQIRLLFMTSIGLIASITQLLAIAGVATYDNLTVWTVLVTYGGFVTACFVVALRMIGYDRAFVKYYDPNSTISHRLFASLAYFYLGEDAYDDWCLIAAVGVLWAWNADSWFWAQWDHMTLEQQQTLLEQYELDMEQNQKRWAQ
;
A
#
# COMPACT_ATOMS: atom_id res chain seq x y z
N THR A 1 -6.19 31.54 -28.10
CA THR A 1 -5.26 30.80 -28.97
C THR A 1 -5.41 29.29 -28.75
N TYR A 2 -4.92 28.44 -29.66
CA TYR A 2 -4.94 26.97 -29.49
C TYR A 2 -4.34 26.53 -28.14
N GLU A 3 -3.28 27.21 -27.69
CA GLU A 3 -2.70 26.99 -26.35
C GLU A 3 -3.68 27.27 -25.21
N GLN A 4 -4.45 28.36 -25.27
CA GLN A 4 -5.49 28.64 -24.26
C GLN A 4 -6.61 27.59 -24.26
N PHE A 5 -6.97 27.05 -25.43
CA PHE A 5 -7.95 25.97 -25.53
C PHE A 5 -7.44 24.65 -24.94
N VAL A 6 -6.17 24.31 -25.19
CA VAL A 6 -5.50 23.14 -24.57
C VAL A 6 -5.34 23.34 -23.06
N TRP A 7 -4.98 24.55 -22.60
CA TRP A 7 -4.91 24.89 -21.18
C TRP A 7 -6.28 24.79 -20.50
N MET A 8 -7.34 25.30 -21.15
CA MET A 8 -8.71 25.16 -20.69
C MET A 8 -9.17 23.70 -20.70
N GLN A 9 -8.81 22.89 -21.71
CA GLN A 9 -9.08 21.45 -21.70
C GLN A 9 -8.35 20.73 -20.57
N LYS A 10 -7.10 21.09 -20.25
CA LYS A 10 -6.38 20.57 -19.07
C LYS A 10 -7.01 21.00 -17.75
N LEU A 11 -7.51 22.24 -17.66
CA LEU A 11 -8.27 22.73 -16.50
C LEU A 11 -9.65 22.05 -16.38
N ILE A 12 -10.29 21.70 -17.50
CA ILE A 12 -11.57 20.97 -17.55
C ILE A 12 -11.37 19.45 -17.35
N GLN A 13 -10.20 18.91 -17.73
CA GLN A 13 -9.79 17.52 -17.49
C GLN A 13 -9.25 17.28 -16.07
N ARG A 14 -9.00 18.33 -15.28
CA ARG A 14 -8.88 18.15 -13.83
C ARG A 14 -10.20 17.54 -13.35
N ASN A 15 -10.16 16.27 -12.99
CA ASN A 15 -11.20 15.68 -12.14
C ASN A 15 -11.40 16.64 -10.96
N ASN A 16 -12.65 16.92 -10.62
CA ASN A 16 -13.01 17.87 -9.56
C ASN A 16 -12.14 17.60 -8.31
N PRO A 17 -11.44 18.60 -7.76
CA PRO A 17 -10.50 18.41 -6.65
C PRO A 17 -11.12 17.68 -5.45
N ILE A 18 -12.42 17.86 -5.20
CA ILE A 18 -13.12 17.11 -4.15
C ILE A 18 -13.21 15.60 -4.45
N TRP A 19 -13.48 15.21 -5.70
CA TRP A 19 -13.54 13.81 -6.10
C TRP A 19 -12.19 13.11 -5.98
N ALA A 20 -11.11 13.83 -6.30
CA ALA A 20 -9.76 13.30 -6.16
C ALA A 20 -9.41 13.05 -4.68
N ASN A 21 -9.70 14.00 -3.80
CA ASN A 21 -9.52 13.81 -2.36
C ASN A 21 -10.39 12.66 -1.80
N LEU A 22 -11.64 12.56 -2.26
CA LEU A 22 -12.53 11.47 -1.86
C LEU A 22 -12.06 10.10 -2.36
N ALA A 23 -11.44 10.02 -3.54
CA ALA A 23 -10.84 8.79 -4.04
C ALA A 23 -9.67 8.31 -3.15
N TYR A 24 -8.79 9.23 -2.76
CA TYR A 24 -7.69 8.95 -1.84
C TYR A 24 -8.19 8.53 -0.45
N LEU A 25 -9.22 9.23 0.06
CA LEU A 25 -9.86 8.88 1.32
C LEU A 25 -10.52 7.49 1.26
N THR A 26 -11.29 7.21 0.21
CA THR A 26 -12.01 5.94 0.06
C THR A 26 -11.05 4.77 -0.07
N GLY A 27 -9.98 4.92 -0.86
CA GLY A 27 -8.94 3.89 -1.00
C GLY A 27 -8.24 3.59 0.33
N SER A 28 -7.76 4.62 1.04
CA SER A 28 -7.09 4.44 2.33
C SER A 28 -8.02 3.86 3.40
N PHE A 29 -9.27 4.33 3.46
CA PHE A 29 -10.24 3.85 4.44
C PHE A 29 -10.68 2.42 4.13
N GLY A 30 -10.79 2.07 2.84
CA GLY A 30 -11.03 0.70 2.39
C GLY A 30 -9.92 -0.26 2.83
N LEU A 31 -8.64 0.15 2.72
CA LEU A 31 -7.50 -0.62 3.22
C LEU A 31 -7.56 -0.81 4.74
N PHE A 32 -7.88 0.26 5.47
CA PHE A 32 -8.08 0.20 6.93
C PHE A 32 -9.18 -0.80 7.31
N LEU A 33 -10.36 -0.66 6.72
CA LEU A 33 -11.50 -1.54 6.99
C LEU A 33 -11.21 -2.99 6.61
N ASN A 34 -10.57 -3.23 5.46
CA ASN A 34 -10.17 -4.56 5.06
C ASN A 34 -9.23 -5.20 6.11
N GLY A 35 -8.23 -4.45 6.57
CA GLY A 35 -7.29 -4.92 7.59
C GLY A 35 -8.00 -5.24 8.92
N VAL A 36 -8.82 -4.32 9.41
CA VAL A 36 -9.56 -4.48 10.69
C VAL A 36 -10.52 -5.66 10.63
N LEU A 37 -11.30 -5.78 9.56
CA LEU A 37 -12.26 -6.86 9.42
C LEU A 37 -11.57 -8.22 9.37
N ASN A 38 -10.45 -8.34 8.65
CA ASN A 38 -9.67 -9.58 8.63
C ASN A 38 -9.04 -9.89 9.99
N LEU A 39 -8.42 -8.90 10.67
CA LEU A 39 -7.75 -9.11 11.96
C LEU A 39 -8.71 -9.48 13.10
N PHE A 40 -9.88 -8.84 13.16
CA PHE A 40 -10.72 -8.88 14.35
C PHE A 40 -12.07 -9.57 14.15
N ARG A 41 -12.56 -9.68 12.90
CA ARG A 41 -13.90 -10.22 12.63
C ARG A 41 -13.87 -11.55 11.91
N TYR A 42 -13.07 -11.67 10.85
CA TYR A 42 -13.12 -12.84 9.96
C TYR A 42 -12.07 -13.91 10.29
N ARG A 43 -10.91 -13.53 10.83
CA ARG A 43 -9.83 -14.48 11.13
C ARG A 43 -9.62 -14.58 12.63
N ASN A 44 -9.91 -15.75 13.21
CA ASN A 44 -9.48 -16.04 14.58
C ASN A 44 -8.00 -16.40 14.57
N ASN A 45 -7.17 -15.57 15.20
CA ASN A 45 -5.71 -15.73 15.26
C ASN A 45 -5.25 -17.13 15.74
N LEU A 46 -6.05 -17.79 16.60
CA LEU A 46 -5.70 -19.10 17.14
C LEU A 46 -5.99 -20.22 16.15
N THR A 47 -7.16 -20.20 15.50
CA THR A 47 -7.65 -21.35 14.72
C THR A 47 -7.52 -21.16 13.20
N TYR A 48 -7.55 -19.93 12.69
CA TYR A 48 -7.60 -19.65 11.25
C TYR A 48 -6.35 -20.16 10.51
N TYR A 49 -5.18 -20.05 11.13
CA TYR A 49 -3.91 -20.37 10.49
C TYR A 49 -3.41 -21.80 10.75
N GLU A 50 -4.15 -22.62 11.52
CA GLU A 50 -3.69 -23.96 11.93
C GLU A 50 -3.38 -24.87 10.74
N SER A 51 -4.16 -24.75 9.67
CA SER A 51 -4.00 -25.53 8.44
C SER A 51 -2.72 -25.23 7.66
N GLY A 52 -2.08 -24.08 7.89
CA GLY A 52 -0.81 -23.72 7.27
C GLY A 52 0.43 -24.08 8.11
N MET A 53 0.26 -24.78 9.23
CA MET A 53 1.37 -25.12 10.11
C MET A 53 2.14 -26.36 9.61
N LEU A 54 3.44 -26.21 9.34
CA LEU A 54 4.30 -27.28 8.78
C LEU A 54 4.79 -28.31 9.84
N GLY A 55 4.07 -28.41 10.97
CA GLY A 55 4.36 -29.27 12.14
C GLY A 55 4.44 -28.51 13.47
N ASP A 56 4.41 -29.24 14.59
CA ASP A 56 4.14 -28.76 15.97
C ASP A 56 5.09 -27.68 16.54
N LYS A 57 6.18 -27.36 15.83
CA LYS A 57 7.16 -26.32 16.24
C LYS A 57 7.68 -25.49 15.07
N ALA A 58 7.10 -25.65 13.88
CA ALA A 58 7.52 -24.89 12.71
C ALA A 58 6.94 -23.47 12.77
N THR A 59 7.72 -22.48 12.34
CA THR A 59 7.20 -21.13 12.11
C THR A 59 6.07 -21.20 11.09
N ASN A 60 4.90 -20.68 11.47
CA ASN A 60 3.78 -20.52 10.57
C ASN A 60 4.00 -19.25 9.73
N TRP A 61 4.74 -19.40 8.63
CA TRP A 61 5.10 -18.30 7.74
C TRP A 61 3.88 -17.63 7.09
N TRP A 62 2.83 -18.40 6.81
CA TRP A 62 1.57 -17.86 6.32
C TRP A 62 0.98 -16.88 7.32
N LYS A 63 0.76 -17.32 8.57
CA LYS A 63 0.30 -16.47 9.66
C LYS A 63 1.17 -15.24 9.86
N LEU A 64 2.48 -15.41 9.92
CA LEU A 64 3.40 -14.31 10.19
C LEU A 64 3.33 -13.24 9.09
N SER A 65 3.43 -13.66 7.83
CA SER A 65 3.38 -12.75 6.68
C SER A 65 2.05 -12.01 6.62
N ASP A 66 0.95 -12.72 6.90
CA ASP A 66 -0.38 -12.15 6.83
C ASP A 66 -0.67 -11.17 7.96
N GLN A 67 -0.24 -11.47 9.19
CA GLN A 67 -0.41 -10.56 10.31
C GLN A 67 0.36 -9.26 10.13
N ILE A 68 1.59 -9.33 9.63
CA ILE A 68 2.41 -8.15 9.36
C ILE A 68 1.73 -7.29 8.29
N ARG A 69 1.28 -7.92 7.20
CA ARG A 69 0.53 -7.25 6.14
C ARG A 69 -0.72 -6.56 6.68
N LEU A 70 -1.58 -7.29 7.39
CA LEU A 70 -2.86 -6.78 7.86
C LEU A 70 -2.69 -5.65 8.88
N LEU A 71 -1.76 -5.80 9.84
CA LEU A 71 -1.46 -4.74 10.81
C LEU A 71 -0.97 -3.49 10.10
N PHE A 72 -0.08 -3.66 9.12
CA PHE A 72 0.44 -2.55 8.35
C PHE A 72 -0.64 -1.85 7.51
N MET A 73 -1.48 -2.60 6.80
CA MET A 73 -2.62 -2.06 6.05
C MET A 73 -3.60 -1.31 6.96
N THR A 74 -3.88 -1.84 8.15
CA THR A 74 -4.70 -1.15 9.15
C THR A 74 -4.05 0.14 9.61
N SER A 75 -2.78 0.11 10.01
CA SER A 75 -2.09 1.28 10.55
C SER A 75 -1.93 2.38 9.51
N ILE A 76 -1.40 2.05 8.32
CA ILE A 76 -1.24 3.04 7.24
C ILE A 76 -2.58 3.52 6.73
N GLY A 77 -3.53 2.61 6.49
CA GLY A 77 -4.86 2.98 6.01
C GLY A 77 -5.52 4.00 6.93
N LEU A 78 -5.46 3.77 8.24
CA LEU A 78 -6.02 4.68 9.24
C LEU A 78 -5.31 6.04 9.24
N ILE A 79 -3.97 6.05 9.29
CA ILE A 79 -3.18 7.29 9.30
C ILE A 79 -3.48 8.09 8.04
N ALA A 80 -3.39 7.48 6.87
CA ALA A 80 -3.67 8.12 5.59
C ALA A 80 -5.11 8.61 5.48
N SER A 81 -6.10 7.87 5.99
CA SER A 81 -7.49 8.34 6.02
C SER A 81 -7.69 9.57 6.91
N ILE A 82 -7.08 9.58 8.09
CA ILE A 82 -7.17 10.72 9.02
C ILE A 82 -6.49 11.94 8.41
N THR A 83 -5.26 11.82 7.91
CA THR A 83 -4.57 12.95 7.29
C THR A 83 -5.27 13.43 6.03
N GLN A 84 -5.88 12.53 5.26
CA GLN A 84 -6.65 12.88 4.07
C GLN A 84 -7.94 13.63 4.42
N LEU A 85 -8.61 13.27 5.52
CA LEU A 85 -9.75 14.04 6.04
C LEU A 85 -9.35 15.44 6.49
N LEU A 86 -8.21 15.55 7.19
CA LEU A 86 -7.67 16.85 7.59
C LEU A 86 -7.37 17.71 6.35
N ALA A 87 -6.72 17.14 5.34
CA ALA A 87 -6.41 17.84 4.10
C ALA A 87 -7.65 18.29 3.32
N ILE A 88 -8.73 17.49 3.32
CA ILE A 88 -10.04 17.89 2.75
C ILE A 88 -10.59 19.10 3.49
N ALA A 89 -10.42 19.16 4.81
CA ALA A 89 -10.80 20.32 5.62
C ALA A 89 -9.84 21.52 5.48
N GLY A 90 -8.80 21.41 4.65
CA GLY A 90 -7.76 22.44 4.46
C GLY A 90 -6.76 22.52 5.61
N VAL A 91 -6.71 21.50 6.48
CA VAL A 91 -5.82 21.44 7.63
C VAL A 91 -4.71 20.42 7.35
N ALA A 92 -3.47 20.73 7.72
CA ALA A 92 -2.34 19.81 7.64
C ALA A 92 -2.08 19.22 6.23
N THR A 93 -2.34 20.02 5.18
CA THR A 93 -2.18 19.61 3.79
C THR A 93 -0.74 19.18 3.44
N TYR A 94 0.25 19.87 3.99
CA TYR A 94 1.67 19.52 3.85
C TYR A 94 2.00 18.18 4.54
N ASP A 95 1.47 17.95 5.74
CA ASP A 95 1.67 16.69 6.46
C ASP A 95 0.98 15.54 5.73
N ASN A 96 -0.20 15.77 5.14
CA ASN A 96 -0.88 14.79 4.31
C ASN A 96 0.00 14.40 3.12
N LEU A 97 0.56 15.37 2.38
CA LEU A 97 1.45 15.08 1.26
C LEU A 97 2.67 14.26 1.71
N THR A 98 3.26 14.61 2.85
CA THR A 98 4.36 13.86 3.46
C THR A 98 3.96 12.42 3.82
N VAL A 99 2.79 12.22 4.42
CA VAL A 99 2.26 10.88 4.74
C VAL A 99 2.08 10.04 3.48
N TRP A 100 1.52 10.61 2.41
CA TRP A 100 1.32 9.87 1.17
C TRP A 100 2.64 9.51 0.50
N THR A 101 3.58 10.45 0.39
CA THR A 101 4.86 10.21 -0.28
C THR A 101 5.77 9.30 0.55
N VAL A 102 5.91 9.55 1.85
CA VAL A 102 6.86 8.81 2.70
C VAL A 102 6.24 7.52 3.23
N LEU A 103 5.12 7.63 3.95
CA LEU A 103 4.55 6.49 4.67
C LEU A 103 3.83 5.55 3.70
N VAL A 104 2.91 6.06 2.87
CA VAL A 104 2.11 5.21 1.97
C VAL A 104 2.96 4.65 0.84
N THR A 105 3.70 5.49 0.10
CA THR A 105 4.51 5.01 -1.04
C THR A 105 5.73 4.23 -0.57
N TYR A 106 6.68 4.85 0.14
CA TYR A 106 7.93 4.16 0.51
C TYR A 106 7.74 3.14 1.63
N GLY A 107 7.03 3.50 2.71
CA GLY A 107 6.70 2.55 3.77
C GLY A 107 5.91 1.36 3.24
N GLY A 108 4.92 1.62 2.37
CA GLY A 108 4.13 0.60 1.70
C GLY A 108 4.96 -0.35 0.85
N PHE A 109 5.86 0.20 0.04
CA PHE A 109 6.77 -0.58 -0.79
C PHE A 109 7.70 -1.47 0.05
N VAL A 110 8.34 -0.92 1.08
CA VAL A 110 9.25 -1.69 1.95
C VAL A 110 8.52 -2.85 2.62
N THR A 111 7.30 -2.60 3.12
CA THR A 111 6.52 -3.65 3.77
C THR A 111 6.04 -4.70 2.77
N ALA A 112 5.64 -4.31 1.56
CA ALA A 112 5.29 -5.24 0.50
C ALA A 112 6.47 -6.16 0.15
N CYS A 113 7.68 -5.61 -0.02
CA CYS A 113 8.89 -6.42 -0.25
C CYS A 113 9.15 -7.38 0.91
N PHE A 114 8.99 -6.92 2.14
CA PHE A 114 9.21 -7.75 3.32
C PHE A 114 8.19 -8.90 3.42
N VAL A 115 6.90 -8.63 3.20
CA VAL A 115 5.84 -9.64 3.19
C VAL A 115 6.08 -10.66 2.07
N VAL A 116 6.45 -10.21 0.87
CA VAL A 116 6.80 -11.12 -0.24
C VAL A 116 7.98 -12.02 0.14
N ALA A 117 9.03 -11.48 0.75
CA ALA A 117 10.17 -12.28 1.21
C ALA A 117 9.75 -13.36 2.22
N LEU A 118 8.91 -13.01 3.20
CA LEU A 118 8.38 -13.97 4.17
C LEU A 118 7.52 -15.06 3.50
N ARG A 119 6.70 -14.69 2.51
CA ARG A 119 5.89 -15.64 1.74
C ARG A 119 6.74 -16.56 0.89
N MET A 120 7.80 -16.06 0.26
CA MET A 120 8.76 -16.89 -0.50
C MET A 120 9.46 -17.90 0.41
N ILE A 121 9.87 -17.49 1.62
CA ILE A 121 10.43 -18.40 2.62
C ILE A 121 9.39 -19.47 3.02
N GLY A 122 8.16 -19.04 3.32
CA GLY A 122 7.08 -19.97 3.67
C GLY A 122 6.78 -20.97 2.56
N TYR A 123 6.76 -20.50 1.32
CA TYR A 123 6.52 -21.30 0.13
C TYR A 123 7.61 -22.34 -0.10
N ASP A 124 8.90 -21.95 0.00
CA ASP A 124 10.03 -22.87 -0.11
C ASP A 124 9.97 -23.96 0.98
N ARG A 125 9.68 -23.58 2.22
CA ARG A 125 9.55 -24.53 3.34
C ARG A 125 8.39 -25.50 3.15
N ALA A 126 7.26 -25.02 2.66
CA ALA A 126 6.11 -25.87 2.33
C ALA A 126 6.45 -26.83 1.18
N PHE A 127 7.10 -26.33 0.12
CA PHE A 127 7.53 -27.14 -1.03
C PHE A 127 8.45 -28.27 -0.62
N VAL A 128 9.52 -27.98 0.14
CA VAL A 128 10.47 -28.99 0.62
C VAL A 128 9.76 -30.05 1.46
N LYS A 129 8.85 -29.65 2.36
CA LYS A 129 8.10 -30.57 3.23
C LYS A 129 7.13 -31.45 2.44
N TYR A 130 6.52 -30.91 1.39
CA TYR A 130 5.57 -31.62 0.54
C TYR A 130 6.24 -32.76 -0.24
N TYR A 131 7.44 -32.52 -0.78
CA TYR A 131 8.19 -33.49 -1.59
C TYR A 131 9.14 -34.38 -0.78
N ASP A 132 9.27 -34.16 0.52
CA ASP A 132 10.11 -35.00 1.37
C ASP A 132 9.50 -36.41 1.54
N PRO A 133 10.19 -37.47 1.07
CA PRO A 133 9.71 -38.84 1.21
C PRO A 133 9.60 -39.29 2.67
N ASN A 134 10.38 -38.68 3.57
CA ASN A 134 10.40 -39.02 5.00
C ASN A 134 9.32 -38.28 5.81
N SER A 135 8.63 -37.32 5.21
CA SER A 135 7.57 -36.59 5.87
C SER A 135 6.29 -37.44 6.02
N THR A 136 5.59 -37.27 7.14
CA THR A 136 4.31 -37.96 7.38
C THR A 136 3.24 -37.49 6.40
N ILE A 137 2.20 -38.30 6.20
CA ILE A 137 1.04 -37.93 5.35
C ILE A 137 0.41 -36.62 5.83
N SER A 138 0.26 -36.45 7.15
CA SER A 138 -0.28 -35.23 7.75
C SER A 138 0.56 -33.99 7.41
N HIS A 139 1.90 -34.09 7.51
CA HIS A 139 2.78 -32.98 7.18
C HIS A 139 2.74 -32.61 5.70
N ARG A 140 2.62 -33.60 4.80
CA ARG A 140 2.46 -33.32 3.36
C ARG A 140 1.12 -32.65 3.06
N LEU A 141 0.04 -33.06 3.72
CA LEU A 141 -1.26 -32.42 3.59
C LEU A 141 -1.20 -30.94 4.04
N PHE A 142 -0.69 -30.66 5.24
CA PHE A 142 -0.55 -29.28 5.71
C PHE A 142 0.40 -28.45 4.84
N ALA A 143 1.44 -29.05 4.28
CA ALA A 143 2.33 -28.37 3.34
C ALA A 143 1.60 -27.96 2.04
N SER A 144 0.74 -28.84 1.48
CA SER A 144 -0.08 -28.47 0.32
C SER A 144 -1.08 -27.36 0.61
N LEU A 145 -1.66 -27.33 1.82
CA LEU A 145 -2.58 -26.29 2.24
C LEU A 145 -1.86 -24.96 2.45
N ALA A 146 -0.72 -24.97 3.15
CA ALA A 146 0.12 -23.79 3.32
C ALA A 146 0.53 -23.18 1.97
N TYR A 147 0.92 -24.03 1.02
CA TYR A 147 1.24 -23.63 -0.35
C TYR A 147 0.07 -22.92 -1.03
N PHE A 148 -1.13 -23.51 -0.95
CA PHE A 148 -2.33 -22.95 -1.55
C PHE A 148 -2.71 -21.59 -0.93
N TYR A 149 -2.78 -21.51 0.41
CA TYR A 149 -3.19 -20.28 1.09
C TYR A 149 -2.19 -19.14 0.94
N LEU A 150 -0.88 -19.43 0.93
CA LEU A 150 0.15 -18.42 0.64
C LEU A 150 -0.03 -17.81 -0.75
N GLY A 151 -0.41 -18.63 -1.74
CA GLY A 151 -0.69 -18.19 -3.10
C GLY A 151 -1.99 -17.41 -3.22
N GLU A 152 -3.07 -17.89 -2.59
CA GLU A 152 -4.39 -17.26 -2.57
C GLU A 152 -4.33 -15.87 -1.92
N ASP A 153 -3.77 -15.77 -0.70
CA ASP A 153 -3.63 -14.47 -0.03
C ASP A 153 -2.73 -13.50 -0.83
N ALA A 154 -1.68 -14.01 -1.49
CA ALA A 154 -0.85 -13.17 -2.34
C ALA A 154 -1.61 -12.62 -3.56
N TYR A 155 -2.45 -13.44 -4.17
CA TYR A 155 -3.29 -13.02 -5.29
C TYR A 155 -4.31 -11.96 -4.85
N ASP A 156 -5.04 -12.21 -3.76
CA ASP A 156 -6.05 -11.29 -3.23
C ASP A 156 -5.45 -9.92 -2.88
N ASP A 157 -4.24 -9.91 -2.31
CA ASP A 157 -3.52 -8.67 -2.01
C ASP A 157 -3.17 -7.88 -3.27
N TRP A 158 -2.70 -8.57 -4.31
CA TRP A 158 -2.32 -7.91 -5.56
C TRP A 158 -3.54 -7.32 -6.23
N CYS A 159 -4.68 -8.02 -6.21
CA CYS A 159 -5.94 -7.51 -6.70
C CYS A 159 -6.40 -6.27 -5.93
N LEU A 160 -6.34 -6.30 -4.60
CA LEU A 160 -6.73 -5.17 -3.76
C LEU A 160 -5.81 -3.95 -3.97
N ILE A 161 -4.49 -4.16 -3.93
CA ILE A 161 -3.49 -3.09 -4.12
C ILE A 161 -3.59 -2.53 -5.54
N ALA A 162 -3.79 -3.36 -6.58
CA ALA A 162 -3.97 -2.89 -7.93
C ALA A 162 -5.26 -2.07 -8.09
N ALA A 163 -6.38 -2.53 -7.52
CA ALA A 163 -7.65 -1.81 -7.58
C ALA A 163 -7.54 -0.42 -6.93
N VAL A 164 -6.95 -0.35 -5.74
CA VAL A 164 -6.72 0.91 -5.03
C VAL A 164 -5.66 1.77 -5.73
N GLY A 165 -4.61 1.16 -6.27
CA GLY A 165 -3.56 1.83 -7.00
C GLY A 165 -4.05 2.50 -8.28
N VAL A 166 -4.93 1.83 -9.04
CA VAL A 166 -5.58 2.42 -10.22
C VAL A 166 -6.48 3.59 -9.81
N LEU A 167 -7.26 3.44 -8.74
CA LEU A 167 -8.10 4.52 -8.21
C LEU A 167 -7.28 5.77 -7.86
N TRP A 168 -6.15 5.59 -7.19
CA TRP A 168 -5.26 6.70 -6.83
C TRP A 168 -4.54 7.28 -8.04
N ALA A 169 -3.94 6.45 -8.89
CA ALA A 169 -3.22 6.89 -10.08
C ALA A 169 -4.11 7.69 -11.03
N TRP A 170 -5.37 7.27 -11.21
CA TRP A 170 -6.35 8.00 -12.01
C TRP A 170 -6.65 9.41 -11.47
N ASN A 171 -6.56 9.60 -10.15
CA ASN A 171 -6.88 10.86 -9.48
C ASN A 171 -5.65 11.63 -9.00
N ALA A 172 -4.43 11.17 -9.32
CA ALA A 172 -3.21 11.66 -8.70
C ALA A 172 -2.92 13.14 -9.00
N ASP A 173 -3.08 13.56 -10.25
CA ASP A 173 -2.84 14.95 -10.66
C ASP A 173 -3.82 15.90 -9.96
N SER A 174 -5.12 15.63 -10.06
CA SER A 174 -6.15 16.41 -9.37
C SER A 174 -5.98 16.43 -7.86
N TRP A 175 -5.55 15.32 -7.26
CA TRP A 175 -5.29 15.23 -5.82
C TRP A 175 -4.11 16.10 -5.42
N PHE A 176 -2.99 16.01 -6.14
CA PHE A 176 -1.80 16.81 -5.88
C PHE A 176 -2.09 18.30 -5.97
N TRP A 177 -2.79 18.73 -7.02
CA TRP A 177 -3.18 20.12 -7.15
C TRP A 177 -4.14 20.59 -6.06
N ALA A 178 -5.07 19.74 -5.62
CA ALA A 178 -5.91 20.06 -4.49
C ALA A 178 -5.12 20.22 -3.19
N GLN A 179 -4.03 19.46 -3.01
CA GLN A 179 -3.10 19.70 -1.90
C GLN A 179 -2.39 21.04 -2.10
N TRP A 180 -1.82 21.27 -3.27
CA TRP A 180 -1.07 22.48 -3.59
C TRP A 180 -1.88 23.76 -3.34
N ASP A 181 -3.12 23.81 -3.83
CA ASP A 181 -4.00 24.98 -3.72
C ASP A 181 -4.40 25.29 -2.27
N HIS A 182 -4.33 24.30 -1.36
CA HIS A 182 -4.59 24.46 0.08
C HIS A 182 -3.32 24.66 0.92
N MET A 183 -2.13 24.65 0.32
CA MET A 183 -0.90 24.97 1.03
C MET A 183 -0.72 26.48 1.18
N THR A 184 -0.02 26.89 2.24
CA THR A 184 0.44 28.27 2.40
C THR A 184 1.54 28.60 1.40
N LEU A 185 1.74 29.89 1.09
CA LEU A 185 2.81 30.33 0.19
C LEU A 185 4.20 29.87 0.65
N GLU A 186 4.47 29.91 1.96
CA GLU A 186 5.74 29.45 2.54
C GLU A 186 5.97 27.95 2.28
N GLN A 187 4.92 27.13 2.45
CA GLN A 187 4.99 25.69 2.16
C GLN A 187 5.20 25.41 0.67
N GLN A 188 4.52 26.16 -0.21
CA GLN A 188 4.71 26.07 -1.65
C GLN A 188 6.13 26.46 -2.06
N GLN A 189 6.68 27.56 -1.50
CA GLN A 189 8.05 28.00 -1.74
C GLN A 189 9.06 26.95 -1.30
N THR A 190 8.88 26.37 -0.10
CA THR A 190 9.76 25.31 0.40
C THR A 190 9.80 24.11 -0.54
N LEU A 191 8.65 23.70 -1.10
CA LEU A 191 8.57 22.61 -2.08
C LEU A 191 9.27 22.97 -3.40
N LEU A 192 9.13 24.21 -3.88
CA LEU A 192 9.79 24.67 -5.11
C LEU A 192 11.30 24.76 -4.93
N GLU A 193 11.78 25.32 -3.83
CA GLU A 193 13.21 25.42 -3.53
C GLU A 193 13.86 24.03 -3.48
N GLN A 194 13.19 23.05 -2.85
CA GLN A 194 13.65 21.66 -2.85
C GLN A 194 13.74 21.09 -4.27
N TYR A 195 12.73 21.34 -5.09
CA TYR A 195 12.70 20.86 -6.47
C TYR A 195 13.79 21.50 -7.34
N GLU A 196 14.02 22.81 -7.19
CA GLU A 196 15.08 23.54 -7.90
C GLU A 196 16.46 23.00 -7.54
N LEU A 197 16.73 22.77 -6.25
CA LEU A 197 17.99 22.17 -5.79
C LEU A 197 18.22 20.78 -6.37
N ASP A 198 17.19 19.94 -6.41
CA ASP A 198 17.27 18.59 -6.99
C ASP A 198 17.54 18.64 -8.50
N MET A 199 16.91 19.57 -9.22
CA MET A 199 17.13 19.78 -10.65
C MET A 199 18.57 20.22 -10.93
N GLU A 200 19.11 21.16 -10.17
CA GLU A 200 20.51 21.59 -10.30
C GLU A 200 21.49 20.45 -10.03
N GLN A 201 21.23 19.64 -9.00
CA GLN A 201 22.06 18.47 -8.69
C GLN A 201 22.01 17.42 -9.80
N ASN A 202 20.83 17.17 -10.37
CA ASN A 202 20.67 16.22 -11.47
C ASN A 202 21.34 16.71 -12.76
N GLN A 203 21.24 18.00 -13.08
CA GLN A 203 21.97 18.58 -14.20
C GLN A 203 23.49 18.42 -14.03
N LYS A 204 24.03 18.64 -12.82
CA LYS A 204 25.45 18.41 -12.52
C LYS A 204 25.84 16.94 -12.66
N ARG A 205 24.98 16.00 -12.29
CA ARG A 205 25.21 14.56 -12.44
C ARG A 205 25.23 14.12 -13.90
N TRP A 206 24.37 14.68 -14.75
CA TRP A 206 24.30 14.33 -16.18
C TRP A 206 25.37 14.97 -17.04
N ALA A 207 25.99 16.04 -16.54
CA ALA A 207 27.11 16.71 -17.20
C ALA A 207 28.49 16.04 -16.92
N GLN A 208 28.53 15.03 -16.05
CA GLN A 208 29.71 14.20 -15.73
C GLN A 208 29.65 12.86 -16.46
#